data_AF-A0A1Q5A5I8-F1
#
_entry.id   AF-A0A1Q5A5I8-F1
#
_cell.length_a   1.000
_cell.length_b   1.000
_cell.length_c   1.000
_cell.angle_alpha   90.00
_cell.angle_beta   90.00
_cell.angle_gamma   90.00
#
_symmetry.space_group_name_H-M   'P 1'
#
loop_
_entity.id
_entity.type
_entity.pdbx_description
1 polymer ?
#
loop_
_entity_poly.entity_id
_entity_poly.type
_entity_poly.pdbx_seq_one_letter_code
_entity_poly.pdbx_strand_id
1 'polypeptide(L)'
;MAVSALPADAIVQAETYYLPPPPRRGQPAQDWSQVPGAELVYRWAEYRLSRRVSVPTASVPDHPGLYARIDDGRWLAECDACRAAWIVSVLDPRFGCVECKRDWVPLIVPTDIPAAEAEALAQGLSRFWWHPDDPRNPYAPEPPIEPEPPVEPDPEVPQP
;
A
#
# COMPACT_ATOMS: atom_id res chain seq x y z
N MET A 1 9.87 -18.11 -20.97
CA MET A 1 10.75 -17.16 -20.27
C MET A 1 10.89 -17.65 -18.86
N ALA A 2 12.12 -17.84 -18.38
CA ALA A 2 12.36 -18.31 -17.03
C ALA A 2 11.78 -17.28 -16.05
N VAL A 3 11.02 -17.74 -15.06
CA VAL A 3 10.74 -16.96 -13.86
C VAL A 3 12.09 -16.82 -13.18
N SER A 4 12.82 -15.74 -13.44
CA SER A 4 13.93 -15.38 -12.55
C SER A 4 13.31 -15.22 -11.18
N ALA A 5 13.66 -16.12 -10.27
CA ALA A 5 13.35 -15.93 -8.86
C ALA A 5 13.90 -14.56 -8.48
N LEU A 6 13.04 -13.70 -7.95
CA LEU A 6 13.49 -12.46 -7.37
C LEU A 6 14.58 -12.77 -6.33
N PRO A 7 15.61 -11.93 -6.21
CA PRO A 7 16.61 -12.14 -5.17
C PRO A 7 15.91 -12.06 -3.79
N ALA A 8 16.49 -12.74 -2.79
CA ALA A 8 15.82 -12.96 -1.50
C ALA A 8 15.55 -11.66 -0.72
N ASP A 9 16.16 -10.56 -1.14
CA ASP A 9 16.06 -9.20 -0.62
C ASP A 9 15.16 -8.29 -1.47
N ALA A 10 14.51 -8.79 -2.53
CA ALA A 10 13.59 -7.96 -3.31
C ALA A 10 12.21 -7.87 -2.64
N ILE A 11 11.73 -6.65 -2.44
CA ILE A 11 10.34 -6.40 -2.06
C ILE A 11 9.42 -6.66 -3.25
N VAL A 12 8.36 -7.43 -3.02
CA VAL A 12 7.38 -7.82 -4.02
C VAL A 12 6.37 -6.70 -4.25
N GLN A 13 6.06 -6.44 -5.51
CA GLN A 13 5.05 -5.46 -5.95
C GLN A 13 4.10 -6.10 -6.98
N ALA A 14 3.10 -5.36 -7.43
CA ALA A 14 2.07 -5.86 -8.35
C ALA A 14 2.66 -6.50 -9.61
N GLU A 15 3.64 -5.86 -10.24
CA GLU A 15 4.29 -6.26 -11.49
C GLU A 15 5.03 -7.59 -11.35
N THR A 16 5.50 -7.93 -10.15
CA THR A 16 6.25 -9.16 -9.91
C THR A 16 5.38 -10.29 -9.38
N TYR A 17 4.27 -9.96 -8.71
CA TYR A 17 3.35 -10.95 -8.14
C TYR A 17 2.23 -11.37 -9.10
N TYR A 18 1.58 -10.41 -9.76
CA TYR A 18 0.43 -10.66 -10.62
C TYR A 18 0.88 -11.00 -12.03
N LEU A 19 1.36 -12.23 -12.19
CA LEU A 19 1.85 -12.74 -13.47
C LEU A 19 0.74 -13.43 -14.28
N PRO A 20 0.85 -13.43 -15.62
CA PRO A 20 -0.09 -14.15 -16.48
C PRO A 20 -0.10 -15.66 -16.16
N PRO A 21 -1.21 -16.35 -16.44
CA PRO A 21 -1.28 -17.80 -16.32
C PRO A 21 -0.16 -18.49 -17.11
N PRO A 22 0.40 -19.60 -16.60
CA PRO A 22 1.28 -20.44 -17.40
C PRO A 22 0.59 -20.85 -18.73
N PRO A 23 1.31 -20.83 -19.86
CA PRO A 23 0.73 -21.18 -21.14
C PRO A 23 0.21 -22.62 -21.13
N ARG A 24 -0.98 -22.83 -21.67
CA ARG A 24 -1.48 -24.18 -21.93
C ARG A 24 -0.76 -24.78 -23.13
N ARG A 25 -0.72 -26.12 -23.20
CA ARG A 25 -0.11 -26.83 -24.34
C ARG A 25 -0.71 -26.34 -25.66
N GLY A 26 0.13 -25.82 -26.55
CA GLY A 26 -0.26 -25.33 -27.86
C GLY A 26 -0.85 -23.91 -27.89
N GLN A 27 -0.91 -23.21 -26.75
CA GLN A 27 -1.33 -21.81 -26.69
C GLN A 27 -0.10 -20.91 -26.43
N PRO A 28 -0.04 -19.72 -27.05
CA PRO A 28 0.99 -18.74 -26.70
C PRO A 28 0.82 -18.28 -25.25
N ALA A 29 1.92 -17.85 -24.63
CA ALA A 29 1.85 -17.18 -23.33
C ALA A 29 1.05 -15.89 -23.47
N GLN A 30 0.21 -15.60 -22.47
CA GLN A 30 -0.44 -14.29 -22.40
C GLN A 30 0.61 -13.23 -22.07
N ASP A 31 0.49 -12.08 -22.71
CA ASP A 31 1.34 -10.93 -22.46
C ASP A 31 0.55 -9.87 -21.68
N TRP A 32 0.97 -9.63 -20.44
CA TRP A 32 0.41 -8.58 -19.58
C TRP A 32 1.33 -7.36 -19.47
N SER A 33 2.39 -7.26 -20.29
CA SER A 33 3.35 -6.14 -20.24
C SER A 33 2.73 -4.77 -20.52
N GLN A 34 1.58 -4.74 -21.20
CA GLN A 34 0.84 -3.51 -21.50
C GLN A 34 -0.27 -3.20 -20.48
N VAL A 35 -0.45 -4.05 -19.46
CA VAL A 35 -1.46 -3.83 -18.42
C VAL A 35 -0.83 -2.91 -17.36
N PRO A 36 -1.46 -1.77 -17.01
CA PRO A 36 -0.98 -0.91 -15.94
C PRO A 36 -0.84 -1.65 -14.61
N GLY A 37 0.14 -1.26 -13.78
CA GLY A 37 0.46 -1.94 -12.53
C GLY A 37 -0.74 -2.10 -11.58
N ALA A 38 -1.55 -1.05 -11.44
CA ALA A 38 -2.76 -1.07 -10.60
C ALA A 38 -3.87 -1.99 -11.15
N GLU A 39 -3.82 -2.34 -12.44
CA GLU A 39 -4.83 -3.14 -13.13
C GLU A 39 -4.49 -4.64 -13.14
N LEU A 40 -3.24 -5.01 -12.86
CA LEU A 40 -2.78 -6.40 -12.87
C LEU A 40 -3.58 -7.29 -11.90
N VAL A 41 -3.97 -6.77 -10.73
CA VAL A 41 -4.78 -7.49 -9.74
C VAL A 41 -6.13 -7.93 -10.32
N TYR A 42 -6.71 -7.16 -11.24
CA TYR A 42 -7.99 -7.50 -11.88
C TYR A 42 -7.84 -8.67 -12.86
N ARG A 43 -6.78 -8.65 -13.69
CA ARG A 43 -6.43 -9.76 -14.58
C ARG A 43 -6.13 -11.04 -13.80
N TRP A 44 -5.39 -10.89 -12.70
CA TRP A 44 -5.09 -11.98 -11.80
C TRP A 44 -6.34 -12.52 -11.10
N ALA A 45 -7.23 -11.66 -10.60
CA ALA A 45 -8.46 -12.07 -9.93
C ALA A 45 -9.42 -12.79 -10.89
N GLU A 46 -9.52 -12.33 -12.14
CA GLU A 46 -10.30 -13.00 -13.18
C GLU A 46 -9.79 -14.41 -13.45
N TYR A 47 -8.47 -14.57 -13.61
CA TYR A 47 -7.87 -15.86 -13.88
C TYR A 47 -7.83 -16.79 -12.65
N ARG A 48 -7.31 -16.33 -11.51
CA ARG A 48 -7.04 -17.16 -10.32
C ARG A 48 -8.25 -17.37 -9.44
N LEU A 49 -9.10 -16.35 -9.28
CA LEU A 49 -10.27 -16.42 -8.41
C LEU A 49 -11.56 -16.71 -9.18
N SER A 50 -11.50 -16.82 -10.51
CA SER A 50 -12.69 -16.98 -11.37
C SER A 50 -13.75 -15.89 -11.14
N ARG A 51 -13.30 -14.66 -10.80
CA ARG A 51 -14.19 -13.53 -10.51
C ARG A 51 -14.24 -12.59 -11.71
N ARG A 52 -15.43 -12.30 -12.22
CA ARG A 52 -15.61 -11.23 -13.24
C ARG A 52 -15.64 -9.88 -12.54
N VAL A 53 -14.47 -9.27 -12.37
CA VAL A 53 -14.33 -7.93 -11.80
C VAL A 53 -13.95 -6.97 -12.91
N SER A 54 -14.79 -5.96 -13.14
CA SER A 54 -14.48 -4.88 -14.07
C SER A 54 -13.39 -4.00 -13.48
N VAL A 55 -12.41 -3.64 -14.31
CA VAL A 55 -11.44 -2.59 -13.98
C VAL A 55 -12.20 -1.27 -13.83
N PRO A 56 -12.02 -0.53 -12.72
CA PRO A 56 -12.66 0.76 -12.55
C PRO A 56 -12.25 1.74 -13.64
N THR A 57 -13.18 2.61 -14.03
CA THR A 57 -12.93 3.69 -14.99
C THR A 57 -13.00 5.06 -14.34
N ALA A 58 -13.56 5.14 -13.13
CA ALA A 58 -13.71 6.36 -12.36
C ALA A 58 -12.77 6.35 -11.14
N SER A 59 -12.51 7.55 -10.63
CA SER A 59 -11.90 7.74 -9.32
C SER A 59 -12.96 8.16 -8.32
N VAL A 60 -12.78 7.79 -7.05
CA VAL A 60 -13.59 8.30 -5.94
C VAL A 60 -13.18 9.76 -5.69
N PRO A 61 -14.07 10.74 -5.89
CA PRO A 61 -13.76 12.15 -5.67
C PRO A 61 -13.36 12.42 -4.22
N ASP A 62 -12.39 13.31 -4.02
CA ASP A 62 -11.95 13.82 -2.72
C ASP A 62 -11.51 12.75 -1.70
N HIS A 63 -11.26 11.51 -2.14
CA HIS A 63 -10.76 10.47 -1.26
C HIS A 63 -9.36 10.85 -0.77
N PRO A 64 -9.09 10.80 0.55
CA PRO A 64 -7.80 11.23 1.12
C PRO A 64 -6.60 10.33 0.75
N GLY A 65 -6.80 9.35 -0.13
CA GLY A 65 -5.85 8.30 -0.45
C GLY A 65 -5.76 7.18 0.60
N LEU A 66 -4.96 6.16 0.27
CA LEU A 66 -4.63 5.03 1.15
C LEU A 66 -3.11 4.89 1.22
N TYR A 67 -2.56 4.75 2.42
CA TYR A 67 -1.13 4.53 2.59
C TYR A 67 -0.72 3.11 2.21
N ALA A 68 0.30 3.02 1.37
CA ALA A 68 1.03 1.78 1.12
C ALA A 68 1.91 1.43 2.33
N ARG A 69 2.07 0.14 2.59
CA ARG A 69 2.98 -0.41 3.60
C ARG A 69 3.75 -1.58 3.03
N ILE A 70 4.89 -1.92 3.63
CA ILE A 70 5.58 -3.18 3.31
C ILE A 70 5.27 -4.17 4.41
N ASP A 71 4.76 -5.34 4.03
CA ASP A 71 4.33 -6.41 4.91
C ASP A 71 4.82 -7.74 4.33
N ASP A 72 5.61 -8.48 5.12
CA ASP A 72 6.19 -9.78 4.71
C ASP A 72 6.95 -9.68 3.38
N GLY A 73 7.68 -8.57 3.20
CA GLY A 73 8.41 -8.27 1.97
C GLY A 73 7.51 -7.94 0.77
N ARG A 74 6.29 -7.45 0.97
CA ARG A 74 5.35 -7.09 -0.11
C ARG A 74 4.80 -5.69 0.08
N TRP A 75 4.80 -4.89 -0.97
CA TRP A 75 4.03 -3.65 -1.02
C TRP A 75 2.54 -3.95 -1.01
N LEU A 76 1.85 -3.56 0.06
CA LEU A 76 0.41 -3.75 0.25
C LEU A 76 -0.30 -2.41 0.45
N ALA A 77 -1.58 -2.38 0.09
CA ALA A 77 -2.53 -1.41 0.63
C ALA A 77 -3.81 -2.10 1.06
N GLU A 78 -4.48 -1.50 2.04
CA GLU A 78 -5.69 -2.05 2.64
C GLU A 78 -6.87 -1.14 2.34
N CYS A 79 -7.93 -1.72 1.78
CA CYS A 79 -9.16 -0.99 1.50
C CYS A 79 -9.84 -0.59 2.81
N ASP A 80 -10.04 0.70 3.00
CA ASP A 80 -10.83 1.31 4.07
C ASP A 80 -12.33 0.92 4.06
N ALA A 81 -12.92 0.56 2.89
CA ALA A 81 -14.32 0.10 2.83
C ALA A 81 -14.54 -1.33 3.36
N CYS A 82 -13.65 -2.27 3.01
CA CYS A 82 -13.88 -3.70 3.25
C CYS A 82 -12.71 -4.42 3.93
N ARG A 83 -11.64 -3.71 4.25
CA ARG A 83 -10.43 -4.21 4.91
C ARG A 83 -9.65 -5.28 4.13
N ALA A 84 -10.02 -5.53 2.88
CA ALA A 84 -9.23 -6.39 1.99
C ALA A 84 -7.88 -5.72 1.69
N ALA A 85 -6.80 -6.49 1.85
CA ALA A 85 -5.45 -6.06 1.50
C ALA A 85 -5.01 -6.70 0.18
N TRP A 86 -4.39 -5.91 -0.68
CA TRP A 86 -3.88 -6.35 -1.98
C TRP A 86 -2.45 -5.88 -2.15
N ILE A 87 -1.66 -6.67 -2.89
CA ILE A 87 -0.35 -6.23 -3.37
C ILE A 87 -0.58 -5.12 -4.38
N VAL A 88 0.19 -4.04 -4.27
CA VAL A 88 0.03 -2.83 -5.07
C VAL A 88 1.24 -2.54 -5.95
N SER A 89 1.05 -1.71 -6.95
CA SER A 89 2.14 -1.10 -7.70
C SER A 89 2.51 0.22 -7.03
N VAL A 90 3.80 0.42 -6.78
CA VAL A 90 4.32 1.74 -6.37
C VAL A 90 4.65 2.64 -7.57
N LEU A 91 4.64 2.07 -8.78
CA LEU A 91 4.86 2.77 -10.05
C LEU A 91 3.57 3.31 -10.66
N ASP A 92 2.44 2.67 -10.36
CA ASP A 92 1.08 3.11 -10.70
C ASP A 92 0.28 3.31 -9.40
N PRO A 93 0.35 4.52 -8.79
CA PRO A 93 -0.17 4.79 -7.44
C PRO A 93 -1.69 5.00 -7.43
N ARG A 94 -2.42 4.04 -8.01
CA ARG A 94 -3.88 3.94 -7.94
C ARG A 94 -4.23 2.67 -7.19
N PHE A 95 -5.16 2.77 -6.25
CA PHE A 95 -5.72 1.61 -5.58
C PHE A 95 -7.18 1.42 -5.97
N GLY A 96 -7.54 0.21 -6.37
CA GLY A 96 -8.92 -0.21 -6.57
C GLY A 96 -9.10 -1.57 -5.91
N CYS A 97 -10.31 -1.88 -5.46
CA CYS A 97 -10.53 -3.08 -4.66
C CYS A 97 -11.31 -4.13 -5.44
N VAL A 98 -10.70 -5.28 -5.72
CA VAL A 98 -11.38 -6.42 -6.38
C VAL A 98 -12.37 -7.16 -5.48
N GLU A 99 -12.35 -6.91 -4.17
CA GLU A 99 -13.28 -7.54 -3.21
C GLU A 99 -14.63 -6.81 -3.17
N CYS A 100 -14.62 -5.52 -2.79
CA CYS A 100 -15.84 -4.71 -2.73
C CYS A 100 -16.12 -3.91 -4.00
N LYS A 101 -15.29 -4.05 -5.04
CA LYS A 101 -15.41 -3.37 -6.34
C LYS A 101 -15.36 -1.84 -6.24
N ARG A 102 -14.48 -1.35 -5.36
CA ARG A 102 -14.26 0.09 -5.21
C ARG A 102 -13.55 0.66 -6.43
N ASP A 103 -13.99 1.85 -6.84
CA ASP A 103 -13.33 2.69 -7.84
C ASP A 103 -11.92 3.14 -7.42
N TRP A 104 -11.19 3.83 -8.31
CA TRP A 104 -9.82 4.24 -8.01
C TRP A 104 -9.76 5.26 -6.88
N VAL A 105 -8.91 5.01 -5.89
CA VAL A 105 -8.48 5.99 -4.89
C VAL A 105 -6.98 6.22 -5.03
N PRO A 106 -6.46 7.40 -4.63
CA PRO A 106 -5.03 7.64 -4.61
C PRO A 106 -4.32 6.62 -3.70
N LEU A 107 -3.20 6.06 -4.16
CA LEU A 107 -2.29 5.31 -3.31
C LEU A 107 -1.16 6.25 -2.88
N ILE A 108 -0.97 6.40 -1.57
CA ILE A 108 0.10 7.21 -1.01
C ILE A 108 1.31 6.31 -0.83
N VAL A 109 2.35 6.59 -1.61
CA VAL A 109 3.65 5.91 -1.60
C VAL A 109 4.72 6.89 -1.10
N PRO A 110 5.79 6.41 -0.45
CA PRO A 110 6.88 7.28 -0.05
C PRO A 110 7.55 7.91 -1.27
N THR A 111 8.11 9.10 -1.09
CA THR A 111 8.86 9.79 -2.15
C THR A 111 10.13 9.03 -2.55
N ASP A 112 10.76 8.32 -1.59
CA ASP A 112 11.94 7.48 -1.81
C ASP A 112 11.59 6.01 -1.57
N ILE A 113 11.15 5.34 -2.64
CA ILE A 113 10.80 3.92 -2.61
C ILE A 113 12.02 3.05 -2.26
N PRO A 114 13.20 3.20 -2.89
CA PRO A 114 14.39 2.42 -2.52
C PRO A 114 14.80 2.55 -1.05
N ALA A 115 14.70 3.75 -0.46
CA ALA A 115 14.99 3.94 0.96
C ALA A 115 13.99 3.19 1.85
N ALA A 116 12.69 3.25 1.53
CA ALA A 116 11.66 2.52 2.26
C ALA A 116 11.87 1.00 2.19
N GLU A 117 12.22 0.47 1.02
CA GLU A 117 12.54 -0.95 0.84
C GLU A 117 13.78 -1.37 1.62
N ALA A 118 14.85 -0.56 1.58
CA ALA A 118 16.07 -0.82 2.34
C ALA A 118 15.81 -0.80 3.86
N GLU A 119 14.96 0.12 4.33
CA GLU A 119 14.56 0.18 5.74
C GLU A 119 13.75 -1.06 6.13
N ALA A 120 12.75 -1.45 5.34
CA ALA A 120 11.95 -2.65 5.57
C ALA A 120 12.83 -3.92 5.64
N LEU A 121 13.81 -4.04 4.74
CA LEU A 121 14.77 -5.14 4.75
C LEU A 121 15.63 -5.14 6.01
N ALA A 122 16.10 -3.97 6.45
CA ALA A 122 16.91 -3.83 7.66
C ALA A 122 16.13 -4.15 8.95
N GLN A 123 14.83 -3.85 8.99
CA GLN A 123 13.94 -4.24 10.09
C GLN A 123 13.64 -5.75 10.11
N GLY A 124 13.87 -6.44 8.99
CA GLY A 124 13.58 -7.86 8.77
C GLY A 124 12.18 -8.06 8.20
N LEU A 125 12.08 -8.89 7.14
CA LEU A 125 10.88 -9.05 6.31
C LEU A 125 9.59 -9.38 7.09
N SER A 126 9.68 -10.04 8.25
CA SER A 126 8.52 -10.37 9.10
C SER A 126 7.88 -9.17 9.82
N ARG A 127 8.46 -7.98 9.73
CA ARG A 127 7.94 -6.75 10.35
C ARG A 127 7.28 -5.85 9.32
N PHE A 128 6.26 -5.13 9.75
CA PHE A 128 5.62 -4.12 8.92
C PHE A 128 6.48 -2.87 8.88
N TRP A 129 6.86 -2.44 7.67
CA TRP A 129 7.29 -1.06 7.46
C TRP A 129 6.05 -0.20 7.21
N TRP A 130 5.97 0.92 7.91
CA TRP A 130 4.86 1.87 7.83
C TRP A 130 5.32 3.16 7.18
N HIS A 131 4.47 3.75 6.32
CA HIS A 131 4.71 5.10 5.84
C HIS A 131 4.76 6.06 7.05
N PRO A 132 5.72 7.00 7.12
CA PRO A 132 5.86 7.92 8.25
C PRO A 132 4.57 8.69 8.56
N ASP A 133 3.88 9.14 7.51
CA ASP A 133 2.62 9.88 7.63
C ASP A 133 1.37 8.99 7.76
N ASP A 134 1.48 7.65 7.77
CA ASP A 134 0.29 6.80 7.98
C ASP A 134 -0.22 7.01 9.41
N PRO A 135 -1.46 7.48 9.62
CA PRO A 135 -2.01 7.68 10.97
C PRO A 135 -2.15 6.37 11.77
N ARG A 136 -2.02 5.21 11.12
CA ARG A 136 -2.00 3.89 11.77
C ARG A 136 -0.58 3.43 12.13
N ASN A 137 0.45 4.20 11.78
CA ASN A 137 1.83 3.87 12.10
C ASN A 137 2.03 3.83 13.62
N PRO A 138 2.30 2.66 14.23
CA PRO A 138 2.46 2.54 15.68
C PRO A 138 3.78 3.14 16.18
N TYR A 139 4.66 3.56 15.27
CA TYR A 139 5.96 4.16 15.57
C TYR A 139 5.99 5.67 15.28
N ALA A 140 4.82 6.29 15.08
CA ALA A 140 4.73 7.74 14.90
C ALA A 140 5.34 8.47 16.12
N PRO A 141 6.24 9.43 15.91
CA PRO A 141 6.81 10.20 17.02
C PRO A 141 5.70 10.96 17.75
N GLU A 142 5.73 10.94 19.10
CA GLU A 142 4.81 11.75 19.90
C GLU A 142 4.98 13.23 19.54
N PRO A 143 3.88 13.99 19.38
CA PRO A 143 3.99 15.42 19.14
C PRO A 143 4.73 16.08 20.31
N PRO A 144 5.53 17.14 20.06
CA PRO A 144 6.17 17.88 21.13
C PRO A 144 5.10 18.36 22.13
N ILE A 145 5.30 18.08 23.41
CA ILE A 145 4.47 18.65 24.48
C ILE A 145 4.70 20.15 24.44
N GLU A 146 3.69 20.93 24.01
CA GLU A 146 3.73 22.38 24.18
C GLU A 146 3.82 22.66 25.69
N PRO A 147 4.79 23.49 26.15
CA PRO A 147 4.85 23.86 27.55
C PRO A 147 3.54 24.54 27.94
N GLU A 148 2.89 24.03 28.99
CA GLU A 148 1.69 24.67 29.54
C GLU A 148 2.01 26.14 29.82
N PRO A 149 1.12 27.08 29.45
CA PRO A 149 1.31 28.48 29.76
C PRO A 149 1.51 28.62 31.28
N PRO A 150 2.46 29.47 31.73
CA PRO A 150 2.71 29.64 33.15
C PRO A 150 1.40 30.01 33.85
N VAL A 151 1.04 29.23 34.87
CA VAL A 151 -0.08 29.56 35.76
C VAL A 151 0.24 30.91 36.39
N GLU A 152 -0.53 31.94 36.03
CA GLU A 152 -0.43 33.23 36.68
C GLU A 152 -0.70 33.02 38.18
N PRO A 153 0.16 33.52 39.09
CA PRO A 153 -0.10 33.41 40.52
C PRO A 153 -1.40 34.13 40.85
N ASP A 154 -2.32 33.44 41.53
CA ASP A 154 -3.55 34.03 42.05
C ASP A 154 -3.22 35.32 42.83
N PRO A 155 -3.96 36.42 42.62
CA PRO A 155 -3.73 37.65 43.35
C PRO A 155 -3.90 37.39 44.84
N GLU A 156 -2.82 37.65 45.59
CA GLU A 156 -2.70 37.46 47.03
C GLU A 156 -3.85 38.18 47.74
N VAL A 157 -4.81 37.42 48.25
CA VAL A 157 -5.92 37.95 49.05
C VAL A 157 -5.30 38.43 50.38
N PRO A 158 -5.37 39.73 50.72
CA PRO A 158 -4.82 40.21 51.97
C PRO A 158 -5.57 39.56 53.14
N GLN A 159 -4.84 38.84 53.99
CA GLN A 159 -5.40 38.27 55.21
C GLN A 159 -5.64 39.37 56.27
N PRO A 160 -6.73 39.28 57.05
CA PRO A 160 -7.15 40.30 58.03
C PRO A 160 -6.28 40.36 59.28
#